data_AF-A0AB73GZT7-F1
#
_entry.id   AF-A0AB73GZT7-F1
#
_cell.length_a   1.000
_cell.length_b   1.000
_cell.length_c   1.000
_cell.angle_alpha   90.00
_cell.angle_beta   90.00
_cell.angle_gamma   90.00
#
_symmetry.space_group_name_H-M   'P 1'
#
loop_
_entity.id
_entity.type
_entity.pdbx_description
1 polymer ?
#
loop_
_entity_poly.entity_id
_entity_poly.type
_entity_poly.pdbx_seq_one_letter_code
_entity_poly.pdbx_strand_id
1 'polypeptide(L)' 'MPLGEIAGEALGGIVRVVGRILFEVFFELTIQGTGYILVRTVRPEAEPDDTICTVVGLLFWVVVGVGGYFVYRATAA' A
#
# COMPACT_ATOMS: atom_id res chain seq x y z
N MET A 1 34.72 -23.11 -4.61
CA MET A 1 33.99 -21.82 -4.57
C MET A 1 33.66 -21.53 -3.12
N PRO A 2 33.94 -20.32 -2.62
CA PRO A 2 33.71 -19.99 -1.22
C PRO A 2 32.20 -20.01 -0.95
N LEU A 3 31.76 -20.78 0.04
CA LEU A 3 30.33 -20.92 0.41
C LEU A 3 29.63 -19.59 0.68
N GLY A 4 30.39 -18.53 1.00
CA GLY A 4 29.88 -17.17 1.20
C GLY A 4 29.33 -16.49 -0.06
N GLU A 5 29.89 -16.75 -1.25
CA GLU A 5 29.36 -16.17 -2.50
C GLU A 5 28.00 -16.78 -2.85
N ILE A 6 27.87 -18.10 -2.74
CA ILE A 6 26.62 -18.83 -3.01
C ILE A 6 25.53 -18.40 -2.03
N ALA A 7 25.87 -18.24 -0.75
CA ALA A 7 24.92 -17.77 0.26
C ALA A 7 24.48 -16.32 0.00
N GLY A 8 25.38 -15.43 -0.40
CA GLY A 8 25.06 -14.04 -0.71
C GLY A 8 24.10 -13.90 -1.91
N GLU A 9 24.34 -14.66 -2.98
CA GLU A 9 23.50 -14.64 -4.17
C GLU A 9 22.08 -15.20 -3.90
N ALA A 10 22.00 -16.31 -3.15
CA ALA A 10 20.73 -16.90 -2.74
C ALA A 10 19.93 -15.96 -1.82
N LEU A 11 20.58 -15.34 -0.83
CA LEU A 11 19.95 -14.38 0.08
C LEU A 11 19.45 -13.14 -0.67
N GLY A 12 20.21 -12.62 -1.62
CA GLY A 12 19.77 -11.49 -2.46
C GLY A 12 18.50 -11.82 -3.25
N GLY A 13 18.42 -13.03 -3.81
CA GLY A 13 17.21 -13.54 -4.47
C GLY A 13 16.00 -13.62 -3.54
N ILE A 14 16.19 -14.20 -2.35
CA ILE A 14 15.12 -14.35 -1.34
C ILE A 14 14.61 -12.98 -0.89
N VAL A 15 15.51 -12.05 -0.55
CA VAL A 15 15.14 -10.69 -0.12
C VAL A 15 14.33 -9.97 -1.20
N ARG A 16 14.68 -10.14 -2.48
CA ARG A 16 13.92 -9.56 -3.58
C ARG A 16 12.51 -10.12 -3.69
N VAL A 17 12.36 -11.44 -3.56
CA VAL A 17 11.05 -12.10 -3.61
C VAL A 17 10.20 -11.71 -2.40
N VAL A 18 10.76 -11.81 -1.20
CA VAL A 18 10.07 -11.44 0.05
C VAL A 18 9.70 -9.97 0.04
N GLY A 19 10.62 -9.08 -0.35
CA GLY A 19 10.36 -7.65 -0.46
C GLY A 19 9.23 -7.33 -1.44
N ARG A 20 9.18 -8.02 -2.58
CA ARG A 20 8.08 -7.89 -3.55
C ARG A 20 6.74 -8.33 -2.97
N ILE A 21 6.68 -9.50 -2.34
CA ILE A 21 5.45 -10.02 -1.72
C ILE A 21 4.97 -9.06 -0.62
N LEU A 22 5.89 -8.64 0.26
CA LEU A 22 5.55 -7.70 1.33
C LEU A 22 5.04 -6.38 0.76
N PHE A 23 5.65 -5.87 -0.32
CA PHE A 23 5.19 -4.67 -0.99
C PHE A 23 3.80 -4.85 -1.59
N GLU A 24 3.56 -5.92 -2.35
CA GLU A 24 2.25 -6.22 -2.96
C GLU A 24 1.16 -6.33 -1.87
N VAL A 25 1.40 -7.11 -0.82
CA VAL A 25 0.48 -7.28 0.32
C VAL A 25 0.27 -5.96 1.06
N PHE A 26 1.33 -5.19 1.29
CA PHE A 26 1.22 -3.89 1.96
C PHE A 26 0.36 -2.93 1.15
N PHE A 27 0.55 -2.85 -0.17
CA PHE A 27 -0.25 -1.99 -1.03
C PHE A 27 -1.70 -2.43 -1.11
N GLU A 28 -1.96 -3.73 -1.23
CA GLU A 28 -3.31 -4.29 -1.23
C GLU A 28 -4.04 -3.99 0.09
N LEU A 29 -3.42 -4.32 1.23
CA LEU A 29 -3.99 -4.04 2.56
C LEU A 29 -4.19 -2.53 2.78
N THR A 30 -3.24 -1.71 2.36
CA THR A 30 -3.32 -0.26 2.57
C THR A 30 -4.37 0.40 1.67
N ILE A 31 -4.46 0.02 0.41
CA ILE A 31 -5.42 0.60 -0.54
C ILE A 31 -6.79 -0.04 -0.35
N GLN A 32 -6.91 -1.34 -0.59
CA GLN A 32 -8.20 -2.05 -0.54
C GLN A 32 -8.75 -2.10 0.88
N GLY A 33 -7.91 -2.34 1.90
CA GLY A 33 -8.34 -2.34 3.30
C GLY A 33 -8.87 -0.98 3.76
N THR A 34 -8.19 0.12 3.40
CA THR A 34 -8.70 1.48 3.70
C THR A 34 -10.01 1.75 2.96
N GLY A 35 -10.08 1.38 1.69
CA GLY A 35 -11.29 1.46 0.89
C GLY A 35 -12.46 0.72 1.50
N TYR A 36 -12.24 -0.51 1.94
CA TYR A 36 -13.24 -1.35 2.60
C TYR A 36 -13.77 -0.69 3.88
N ILE A 37 -12.87 -0.17 4.73
CA ILE A 37 -13.25 0.53 5.96
C ILE A 37 -14.11 1.76 5.63
N LEU A 38 -13.70 2.56 4.64
CA LEU A 38 -14.43 3.76 4.23
C LEU A 38 -15.82 3.42 3.65
N VAL A 39 -15.89 2.47 2.73
CA VAL A 39 -17.16 2.04 2.11
C VAL A 39 -18.11 1.51 3.19
N ARG A 40 -17.62 0.64 4.09
CA ARG A 40 -18.42 0.09 5.18
C ARG A 40 -18.86 1.13 6.21
N THR A 41 -18.06 2.18 6.42
CA THR A 41 -18.43 3.28 7.32
C THR A 41 -19.53 4.15 6.71
N VAL A 42 -19.45 4.44 5.41
CA VAL A 42 -20.42 5.31 4.72
C VAL A 42 -21.69 4.57 4.30
N ARG A 43 -21.56 3.28 3.95
CA ARG A 43 -22.66 2.41 3.52
C ARG A 43 -22.61 1.07 4.27
N PRO A 44 -22.97 1.05 5.56
CA PRO A 44 -22.86 -0.14 6.40
C PRO A 44 -23.73 -1.32 5.94
N GLU A 45 -24.84 -1.04 5.24
CA GLU A 45 -25.79 -2.04 4.74
C GLU A 45 -25.44 -2.57 3.34
N ALA A 46 -24.51 -1.91 2.63
CA ALA A 46 -24.09 -2.34 1.31
C ALA A 46 -22.94 -3.33 1.43
N GLU A 47 -23.00 -4.41 0.64
CA GLU A 47 -21.88 -5.35 0.52
C GLU A 47 -20.72 -4.64 -0.20
N PRO A 48 -19.53 -4.51 0.42
CA PRO A 48 -18.43 -3.77 -0.18
C PRO A 48 -17.88 -4.52 -1.40
N ASP A 49 -18.06 -3.95 -2.58
CA ASP A 49 -17.45 -4.44 -3.81
C ASP A 49 -15.95 -4.14 -3.84
N ASP A 50 -15.12 -5.11 -4.23
CA ASP A 50 -13.66 -5.01 -4.22
C ASP A 50 -13.14 -3.90 -5.14
N THR A 51 -13.79 -3.70 -6.30
CA THR A 51 -13.41 -2.63 -7.24
C THR A 51 -13.70 -1.28 -6.63
N ILE A 52 -14.89 -1.11 -6.03
CA ILE A 52 -15.27 0.13 -5.34
C ILE A 52 -14.32 0.40 -4.17
N CYS A 53 -13.99 -0.60 -3.36
CA CYS A 53 -13.06 -0.45 -2.25
C CYS A 53 -11.68 0.00 -2.76
N THR A 54 -11.14 -0.66 -3.78
CA THR A 54 -9.84 -0.28 -4.37
C THR A 54 -9.84 1.17 -4.86
N VAL A 55 -10.88 1.59 -5.59
CA VAL A 55 -11.02 2.96 -6.09
C VAL A 55 -11.13 3.97 -4.95
N VAL A 56 -11.97 3.70 -3.95
CA VAL A 56 -12.17 4.60 -2.79
C VAL A 56 -10.89 4.73 -1.98
N GLY A 57 -10.19 3.63 -1.71
CA GLY A 57 -8.92 3.63 -0.99
C GLY A 57 -7.83 4.40 -1.74
N LEU A 58 -7.76 4.23 -3.06
CA LEU A 58 -6.79 4.96 -3.90
C LEU A 58 -7.08 6.46 -3.90
N LEU A 59 -8.35 6.86 -4.05
CA LEU A 59 -8.77 8.27 -3.97
C LEU A 59 -8.45 8.88 -2.60
N PHE A 60 -8.69 8.14 -1.52
CA PHE A 60 -8.33 8.58 -0.17
C PHE A 60 -6.83 8.91 -0.06
N TRP A 61 -5.95 8.01 -0.51
CA TRP A 61 -4.51 8.24 -0.45
C TRP A 61 -4.02 9.33 -1.38
N VAL A 62 -4.65 9.52 -2.54
CA VAL A 62 -4.39 10.70 -3.40
C VAL A 62 -4.72 11.99 -2.65
N VAL A 63 -5.87 12.06 -1.98
CA VAL A 63 -6.27 13.24 -1.21
C VAL A 63 -5.32 13.47 -0.03
N VAL A 64 -4.93 12.43 0.69
CA VAL A 64 -3.97 12.52 1.79
C VAL A 64 -2.60 13.00 1.29
N GLY A 65 -2.10 12.45 0.19
CA GLY A 65 -0.80 12.82 -0.38
C GLY A 65 -0.79 14.25 -0.93
N VAL A 66 -1.81 14.62 -1.72
CA VAL A 66 -1.96 15.96 -2.28
C VAL A 66 -2.21 16.99 -1.18
N GLY A 67 -3.16 16.71 -0.28
CA GLY A 67 -3.47 17.56 0.87
C GLY A 67 -2.27 17.75 1.79
N GLY A 68 -1.55 16.68 2.11
CA GLY A 68 -0.31 16.71 2.89
C GLY A 68 0.77 17.55 2.20
N TYR A 69 0.94 17.43 0.89
CA TYR A 69 1.86 18.28 0.13
C TYR A 69 1.46 19.76 0.20
N PHE A 70 0.16 20.09 0.02
CA PHE A 70 -0.38 21.46 0.19
C PHE A 70 -0.21 22.03 1.60
N VAL A 71 -0.38 21.21 2.64
CA VAL A 71 -0.12 21.64 4.02
C VAL A 71 1.37 21.89 4.21
N TYR A 72 2.23 20.95 3.80
CA TYR A 72 3.68 21.08 3.94
C TYR A 72 4.21 22.34 3.26
N ARG A 73 3.81 22.62 2.02
CA ARG A 73 4.22 23.84 1.31
C ARG A 73 3.61 25.12 1.86
N ALA A 74 2.48 25.06 2.58
CA ALA A 74 1.91 26.22 3.25
C ALA A 74 2.58 26.52 4.60
N THR A 75 3.13 25.49 5.27
CA THR A 75 3.80 25.64 6.57
C THR A 75 5.32 25.72 6.50
N ALA A 76 5.92 25.20 5.42
CA ALA A 76 7.35 25.26 5.16
C ALA A 76 7.76 26.45 4.24
N ALA A 77 6.81 27.32 3.90
CA ALA A 77 7.03 28.62 3.24
C ALA A 77 6.94 29.75 4.27
#